data_AF-A0A139KVF2-F1
#
_entry.id   AF-A0A139KVF2-F1
#
_cell.length_a   1.000
_cell.length_b   1.000
_cell.length_c   1.000
_cell.angle_alpha   90.00
_cell.angle_beta   90.00
_cell.angle_gamma   90.00
#
_symmetry.space_group_name_H-M   'P 1'
#
loop_
_entity.id
_entity.type
_entity.pdbx_description
1 polymer ?
#
loop_
_entity_poly.entity_id
_entity_poly.type
_entity_poly.pdbx_seq_one_letter_code
_entity_poly.pdbx_strand_id
1 'polypeptide(L)'
;MKRYFIALFILPLLLVACDDDKLEMMPPYIFFNYDVDTYVMDIDNPNLADFTVKGSISAQGSFGSFVMGDQELGKEELGDSLNRPFEYIVPLKGKTADFDVPFVLTDRMGNTVTKPFHFLASRPIESYQVSMGAQYNPYLGFFFSFEDQKVYSVSEMMKMPNPDGFCFGYNINKKQPMFVSPTELINQTVLSDYKGNRIASFVGVVAVDGVNFTKEVFDNMKNDALMCNLNPIEYGTFTNVVISEGKAYLFKNEDDSLRGIIFVQSLESGVSGQVQLAIKMQKVN
;
A
#
# COMPACT_ATOMS: atom_id res chain seq x y z
N MET A 1 35.25 -55.90 38.43
CA MET A 1 35.01 -54.97 37.30
C MET A 1 33.56 -54.54 37.33
N LYS A 2 33.32 -53.26 37.65
CA LYS A 2 32.63 -52.24 36.82
C LYS A 2 31.12 -52.49 36.64
N ARG A 3 30.30 -51.74 37.39
CA ARG A 3 29.67 -50.44 37.04
C ARG A 3 28.32 -50.63 36.34
N TYR A 4 27.26 -50.89 37.09
CA TYR A 4 25.88 -50.60 36.67
C TYR A 4 25.00 -50.36 37.91
N PHE A 5 25.25 -49.25 38.60
CA PHE A 5 24.39 -48.77 39.70
C PHE A 5 24.17 -47.25 39.59
N ILE A 6 24.03 -46.73 38.36
CA ILE A 6 23.70 -45.31 38.11
C ILE A 6 22.84 -45.19 36.84
N ALA A 7 21.83 -46.04 36.68
CA ALA A 7 20.92 -45.95 35.51
C ALA A 7 19.43 -45.80 35.88
N LEU A 8 19.04 -46.08 37.13
CA LEU A 8 17.63 -46.00 37.55
C LEU A 8 17.27 -44.78 38.42
N PHE A 9 18.25 -43.97 38.80
CA PHE A 9 18.00 -42.72 39.53
C PHE A 9 17.98 -41.46 38.65
N ILE A 10 18.33 -41.56 37.36
CA ILE A 10 18.41 -40.39 36.47
C ILE A 10 17.10 -40.16 35.68
N LEU A 11 16.25 -41.18 35.52
CA LEU A 11 14.97 -41.01 34.81
C LEU A 11 13.95 -40.10 35.53
N PRO A 12 13.81 -40.13 36.88
CA PRO A 12 12.92 -39.18 37.55
C PRO A 12 13.50 -37.76 37.57
N LEU A 13 14.85 -37.61 37.55
CA LEU A 13 15.53 -36.31 37.53
C LEU A 13 15.51 -35.65 36.15
N LEU A 14 15.45 -36.42 35.06
CA LEU A 14 15.24 -35.90 33.71
C LEU A 14 13.80 -35.45 33.44
N LEU A 15 12.82 -35.95 34.21
CA LEU A 15 11.43 -35.48 34.15
C LEU A 15 11.18 -34.20 34.96
N VAL A 16 12.07 -33.87 35.91
CA VAL A 16 12.04 -32.63 36.70
C VAL A 16 12.88 -31.52 36.04
N ALA A 17 13.72 -31.86 35.06
CA ALA A 17 14.50 -30.89 34.28
C ALA A 17 13.79 -30.37 33.01
N CYS A 18 12.52 -30.76 32.78
CA CYS A 18 11.59 -29.89 32.06
C CYS A 18 11.00 -28.90 33.07
N ASP A 19 11.88 -28.15 33.72
CA ASP A 19 11.51 -26.97 34.48
C ASP A 19 10.87 -26.01 33.49
N ASP A 20 9.57 -25.78 33.65
CA ASP A 20 8.98 -24.45 33.66
C ASP A 20 9.48 -23.45 32.59
N ASP A 21 9.68 -23.88 31.35
CA ASP A 21 9.46 -23.02 30.19
C ASP A 21 7.95 -22.73 30.16
N LYS A 22 7.49 -21.94 31.14
CA LYS A 22 6.22 -21.24 31.07
C LYS A 22 6.34 -20.41 29.82
N LEU A 23 5.76 -20.92 28.74
CA LEU A 23 5.53 -20.17 27.53
C LEU A 23 5.02 -18.81 27.98
N GLU A 24 5.87 -17.80 27.80
CA GLU A 24 5.58 -16.45 28.25
C GLU A 24 4.30 -16.05 27.55
N MET A 25 3.26 -15.72 28.33
CA MET A 25 1.97 -15.43 27.74
C MET A 25 2.13 -14.25 26.81
N MET A 26 1.63 -14.41 25.59
CA MET A 26 1.71 -13.36 24.59
C MET A 26 0.93 -12.15 25.09
N PRO A 27 1.52 -10.94 25.04
CA PRO A 27 0.81 -9.73 25.43
C PRO A 27 -0.44 -9.55 24.56
N PRO A 28 -1.45 -8.82 25.05
CA PRO A 28 -2.62 -8.50 24.26
C PRO A 28 -2.21 -7.78 22.96
N TYR A 29 -2.97 -8.01 21.89
CA TYR A 29 -2.68 -7.49 20.56
C TYR A 29 -3.93 -6.93 19.89
N ILE A 30 -3.74 -5.84 19.13
CA ILE A 30 -4.76 -5.20 18.29
C ILE A 30 -4.29 -5.29 16.84
N PHE A 31 -5.08 -5.96 16.01
CA PHE A 31 -4.88 -6.07 14.58
C PHE A 31 -5.94 -5.25 13.85
N PHE A 32 -5.55 -4.29 13.02
CA PHE A 32 -6.48 -3.67 12.07
C PHE A 32 -6.51 -4.50 10.79
N ASN A 33 -7.64 -4.47 10.09
CA ASN A 33 -7.79 -5.22 8.84
C ASN A 33 -6.67 -4.85 7.85
N TYR A 34 -6.10 -5.87 7.22
CA TYR A 34 -4.97 -5.74 6.29
C TYR A 34 -3.72 -5.09 6.91
N ASP A 35 -3.62 -5.03 8.24
CA ASP A 35 -2.56 -4.33 8.96
C ASP A 35 -2.42 -2.85 8.56
N VAL A 36 -3.53 -2.22 8.17
CA VAL A 36 -3.60 -0.80 7.85
C VAL A 36 -4.20 -0.05 9.04
N ASP A 37 -3.45 0.91 9.56
CA ASP A 37 -3.82 1.77 10.68
C ASP A 37 -4.07 3.23 10.26
N THR A 38 -4.19 3.48 8.96
CA THR A 38 -4.34 4.83 8.40
C THR A 38 -5.55 4.92 7.47
N TYR A 39 -6.18 6.10 7.44
CA TYR A 39 -7.17 6.48 6.45
C TYR A 39 -6.97 7.95 6.07
N VAL A 40 -6.89 8.25 4.77
CA VAL A 40 -6.77 9.63 4.27
C VAL A 40 -8.16 10.16 3.93
N MET A 41 -8.59 11.19 4.63
CA MET A 41 -9.89 11.83 4.46
C MET A 41 -9.90 12.73 3.23
N ASP A 42 -10.89 12.57 2.35
CA ASP A 42 -11.18 13.53 1.28
C ASP A 42 -11.83 14.79 1.89
N ILE A 43 -10.99 15.73 2.32
CA ILE A 43 -11.45 16.95 3.02
C ILE A 43 -12.19 17.92 2.08
N ASP A 44 -12.08 17.73 0.76
CA ASP A 44 -12.81 18.50 -0.25
C ASP A 44 -14.21 17.93 -0.52
N ASN A 45 -14.54 16.75 0.03
CA ASN A 45 -15.86 16.16 -0.07
C ASN A 45 -16.78 16.69 1.06
N PRO A 46 -17.77 17.54 0.76
CA PRO A 46 -18.67 18.09 1.77
C PRO A 46 -19.58 17.03 2.41
N ASN A 47 -19.69 15.86 1.78
CA ASN A 47 -20.50 14.73 2.22
C ASN A 47 -19.62 13.52 2.60
N LEU A 48 -18.43 13.78 3.15
CA LEU A 48 -17.53 12.72 3.61
C LEU A 48 -18.29 11.77 4.57
N ALA A 49 -18.39 10.51 4.16
CA ALA A 49 -19.10 9.49 4.91
C ALA A 49 -18.29 9.08 6.16
N ASP A 50 -18.98 8.54 7.15
CA ASP A 50 -18.33 7.95 8.31
C ASP A 50 -17.47 6.76 7.89
N PHE A 51 -16.36 6.55 8.60
CA PHE A 51 -15.44 5.46 8.32
C PHE A 51 -15.56 4.37 9.36
N THR A 52 -15.66 3.11 8.94
CA THR A 52 -15.67 1.97 9.84
C THR A 52 -14.27 1.38 9.97
N VAL A 53 -13.61 1.62 11.10
CA VAL A 53 -12.39 0.91 11.48
C VAL A 53 -12.76 -0.53 11.83
N LYS A 54 -12.09 -1.50 11.21
CA LYS A 54 -12.32 -2.93 11.43
C LYS A 54 -11.04 -3.62 11.82
N GLY A 55 -11.15 -4.63 12.66
CA GLY A 55 -9.99 -5.40 13.08
C GLY A 55 -10.34 -6.57 13.98
N SER A 56 -9.33 -7.10 14.65
CA SER A 56 -9.46 -8.10 15.68
C SER A 56 -8.55 -7.80 16.87
N ILE A 57 -8.99 -8.22 18.05
CA ILE A 57 -8.22 -8.17 19.29
C ILE A 57 -7.93 -9.58 19.78
N SER A 58 -6.78 -9.75 20.43
CA SER A 58 -6.35 -11.00 21.05
C SER A 58 -5.81 -10.74 22.45
N ALA A 59 -6.17 -11.57 23.42
CA ALA A 59 -5.59 -11.53 24.76
C ALA A 59 -5.54 -12.94 25.38
N GLN A 60 -4.34 -13.51 25.54
CA GLN A 60 -4.19 -14.81 26.21
C GLN A 60 -4.56 -14.73 27.69
N GLY A 61 -4.29 -13.60 28.36
CA GLY A 61 -4.71 -13.32 29.74
C GLY A 61 -6.21 -13.12 29.94
N SER A 62 -7.04 -13.43 28.93
CA SER A 62 -8.46 -13.09 28.82
C SER A 62 -8.73 -11.58 28.80
N PHE A 63 -9.82 -11.17 28.16
CA PHE A 63 -10.17 -9.77 28.07
C PHE A 63 -10.54 -9.15 29.43
N GLY A 64 -9.94 -7.99 29.72
CA GLY A 64 -10.30 -7.09 30.82
C GLY A 64 -11.22 -5.98 30.33
N SER A 65 -10.66 -5.07 29.51
CA SER A 65 -11.41 -4.00 28.82
C SER A 65 -10.84 -3.70 27.44
N PHE A 66 -11.67 -3.17 26.57
CA PHE A 66 -11.26 -2.67 25.26
C PHE A 66 -11.91 -1.32 24.98
N VAL A 67 -11.08 -0.30 24.81
CA VAL A 67 -11.50 1.07 24.48
C VAL A 67 -11.24 1.34 23.00
N MET A 68 -12.25 1.82 22.30
CA MET A 68 -12.23 2.24 20.90
C MET A 68 -12.72 3.69 20.83
N GLY A 69 -11.80 4.65 20.78
CA GLY A 69 -12.17 6.06 20.84
C GLY A 69 -12.93 6.41 22.13
N ASP A 70 -14.22 6.70 21.99
CA ASP A 70 -15.14 7.05 23.09
C ASP A 70 -15.96 5.86 23.62
N GLN A 71 -15.84 4.68 23.02
CA GLN A 71 -16.54 3.47 23.44
C GLN A 71 -15.63 2.59 24.29
N GLU A 72 -16.11 2.13 25.44
CA GLU A 72 -15.45 1.11 26.26
C GLU A 72 -16.32 -0.15 26.33
N LEU A 73 -15.71 -1.30 26.05
CA LEU A 73 -16.29 -2.61 26.22
C LEU A 73 -15.68 -3.30 27.43
N GLY A 74 -16.54 -3.71 28.35
CA GLY A 74 -16.14 -4.50 29.50
C GLY A 74 -16.08 -6.00 29.21
N LYS A 75 -15.79 -6.75 30.27
CA LYS A 75 -15.75 -8.22 30.24
C LYS A 75 -17.05 -8.85 29.71
N GLU A 76 -18.21 -8.33 30.11
CA GLU A 76 -19.49 -8.96 29.80
C GLU A 76 -19.77 -8.91 28.29
N GLU A 77 -19.40 -7.81 27.64
CA GLU A 77 -19.53 -7.60 26.20
C GLU A 77 -18.49 -8.38 25.40
N LEU A 78 -17.24 -8.44 25.90
CA LEU A 78 -16.14 -9.15 25.25
C LEU A 78 -16.28 -10.68 25.37
N GLY A 79 -16.87 -11.16 26.47
CA GLY A 79 -17.07 -12.57 26.78
C GLY A 79 -15.76 -13.31 27.08
N ASP A 80 -15.80 -14.64 26.96
CA ASP A 80 -14.68 -15.52 27.35
C ASP A 80 -13.79 -15.97 26.18
N SER A 81 -14.05 -15.49 24.97
CA SER A 81 -13.15 -15.74 23.83
C SER A 81 -11.82 -15.04 24.05
N LEU A 82 -10.72 -15.63 23.58
CA LEU A 82 -9.40 -15.00 23.58
C LEU A 82 -9.15 -14.14 22.33
N ASN A 83 -10.05 -14.22 21.34
CA ASN A 83 -10.00 -13.45 20.10
C ASN A 83 -11.38 -12.92 19.73
N ARG A 84 -11.47 -11.65 19.32
CA ARG A 84 -12.75 -11.01 18.94
C ARG A 84 -12.54 -10.07 17.75
N PRO A 85 -13.39 -10.13 16.71
CA PRO A 85 -13.45 -9.04 15.73
C PRO A 85 -14.10 -7.80 16.37
N PHE A 86 -13.79 -6.63 15.85
CA PHE A 86 -14.44 -5.38 16.21
C PHE A 86 -14.72 -4.51 14.97
N GLU A 87 -15.71 -3.64 15.12
CA GLU A 87 -16.00 -2.55 14.18
C GLU A 87 -16.27 -1.29 15.00
N TYR A 88 -15.68 -0.17 14.61
CA TYR A 88 -15.87 1.13 15.24
C TYR A 88 -16.11 2.19 14.17
N ILE A 89 -17.23 2.91 14.27
CA ILE A 89 -17.63 3.93 13.31
C ILE A 89 -17.09 5.28 13.79
N VAL A 90 -16.28 5.92 12.95
CA VAL A 90 -15.69 7.22 13.22
C VAL A 90 -16.45 8.28 12.41
N PRO A 91 -17.13 9.24 13.08
CA PRO A 91 -17.77 10.34 12.38
C PRO A 91 -16.75 11.28 11.74
N LEU A 92 -16.81 11.42 10.41
CA LEU A 92 -15.85 12.23 9.66
C LEU A 92 -16.39 13.61 9.24
N LYS A 93 -17.69 13.83 9.38
CA LYS A 93 -18.32 15.10 9.00
C LYS A 93 -17.66 16.29 9.70
N GLY A 94 -17.14 17.23 8.91
CA GLY A 94 -16.51 18.47 9.39
C GLY A 94 -15.07 18.31 9.88
N LYS A 95 -14.47 17.11 9.78
CA LYS A 95 -13.05 16.90 10.04
C LYS A 95 -12.23 17.39 8.85
N THR A 96 -11.22 18.21 9.12
CA THR A 96 -10.39 18.87 8.09
C THR A 96 -8.89 18.83 8.42
N ALA A 97 -8.52 18.21 9.54
CA ALA A 97 -7.15 18.12 10.03
C ALA A 97 -6.89 16.69 10.52
N ASP A 98 -5.60 16.35 10.61
CA ASP A 98 -5.15 15.06 11.12
C ASP A 98 -5.64 14.85 12.56
N PHE A 99 -6.07 13.62 12.87
CA PHE A 99 -6.40 13.21 14.23
C PHE A 99 -6.24 11.71 14.40
N ASP A 100 -6.07 11.29 15.66
CA ASP A 100 -5.94 9.89 16.01
C ASP A 100 -7.15 9.42 16.82
N VAL A 101 -7.55 8.16 16.59
CA VAL A 101 -8.50 7.44 17.44
C VAL A 101 -7.72 6.37 18.21
N PRO A 102 -7.62 6.47 19.55
CA PRO A 102 -6.89 5.47 20.32
C PRO A 102 -7.70 4.17 20.43
N PHE A 103 -7.03 3.03 20.21
CA PHE A 103 -7.53 1.72 20.59
C PHE A 103 -6.65 1.17 21.72
N VAL A 104 -7.26 0.86 22.86
CA VAL A 104 -6.56 0.42 24.06
C VAL A 104 -7.15 -0.89 24.53
N LEU A 105 -6.33 -1.95 24.57
CA LEU A 105 -6.74 -3.27 25.02
C LEU A 105 -5.99 -3.62 26.30
N THR A 106 -6.74 -3.94 27.35
CA THR A 106 -6.19 -4.37 28.63
C THR A 106 -6.68 -5.78 28.96
N ASP A 107 -5.76 -6.71 29.22
CA ASP A 107 -6.10 -8.06 29.67
C ASP A 107 -6.37 -8.09 31.18
N ARG A 108 -6.84 -9.24 31.71
CA ARG A 108 -7.12 -9.36 33.16
C ARG A 108 -5.88 -9.42 34.04
N MET A 109 -4.70 -9.60 33.44
CA MET A 109 -3.43 -9.57 34.15
C MET A 109 -2.90 -8.13 34.30
N GLY A 110 -3.55 -7.16 33.66
CA GLY A 110 -3.17 -5.76 33.67
C GLY A 110 -2.17 -5.39 32.57
N ASN A 111 -1.90 -6.27 31.61
CA ASN A 111 -1.11 -5.91 30.43
C ASN A 111 -1.96 -5.05 29.51
N THR A 112 -1.39 -3.95 29.02
CA THR A 112 -2.09 -3.01 28.15
C THR A 112 -1.30 -2.79 26.86
N VAL A 113 -2.01 -2.82 25.74
CA VAL A 113 -1.50 -2.37 24.43
C VAL A 113 -2.34 -1.19 23.95
N THR A 114 -1.67 -0.18 23.39
CA THR A 114 -2.32 0.96 22.74
C THR A 114 -1.88 1.01 21.29
N LYS A 115 -2.83 1.04 20.35
CA LYS A 115 -2.57 1.19 18.93
C LYS A 115 -3.52 2.27 18.38
N PRO A 116 -3.04 3.47 18.03
CA PRO A 116 -3.90 4.48 17.41
C PRO A 116 -4.29 4.06 15.99
N PHE A 117 -5.44 4.54 15.54
CA PHE A 117 -5.79 4.59 14.12
C PHE A 117 -5.72 6.05 13.66
N HIS A 118 -5.00 6.29 12.58
CA HIS A 118 -4.61 7.61 12.10
C HIS A 118 -5.53 8.08 10.98
N PHE A 119 -6.23 9.19 11.21
CA PHE A 119 -7.00 9.89 10.20
C PHE A 119 -6.19 11.07 9.69
N LEU A 120 -5.80 11.03 8.43
CA LEU A 120 -4.94 12.05 7.81
C LEU A 120 -5.78 12.93 6.88
N ALA A 121 -5.57 14.24 6.92
CA ALA A 121 -6.14 15.16 5.95
C ALA A 121 -5.46 14.95 4.59
N SER A 122 -6.25 14.81 3.52
CA SER A 122 -5.71 14.72 2.17
C SER A 122 -4.92 15.96 1.77
N ARG A 123 -3.92 15.75 0.93
CA ARG A 123 -3.02 16.79 0.41
C ARG A 123 -3.38 17.16 -1.03
N PRO A 124 -3.05 18.39 -1.46
CA PRO A 124 -3.23 18.80 -2.84
C PRO A 124 -2.47 17.91 -3.82
N ILE A 125 -3.06 17.74 -5.00
CA ILE A 125 -2.46 17.04 -6.13
C ILE A 125 -2.20 18.01 -7.28
N GLU A 126 -1.26 17.63 -8.14
CA GLU A 126 -0.98 18.31 -9.40
C GLU A 126 -1.44 17.45 -10.58
N SER A 127 -1.80 18.12 -11.68
CA SER A 127 -2.33 17.48 -12.88
C SER A 127 -1.46 17.78 -14.09
N TYR A 128 -1.12 16.72 -14.83
CA TYR A 128 -0.23 16.78 -15.99
C TYR A 128 -0.91 16.14 -17.20
N GLN A 129 -0.70 16.73 -18.37
CA GLN A 129 -1.05 16.13 -19.67
C GLN A 129 0.24 15.78 -20.37
N VAL A 130 0.40 14.51 -20.73
CA VAL A 130 1.68 13.97 -21.16
C VAL A 130 1.50 13.10 -22.40
N SER A 131 2.29 13.40 -23.44
CA SER A 131 2.45 12.54 -24.61
C SER A 131 3.78 11.80 -24.53
N MET A 132 3.76 10.47 -24.66
CA MET A 132 4.97 9.66 -24.64
C MET A 132 5.01 8.72 -25.85
N GLY A 133 6.21 8.40 -26.31
CA GLY A 133 6.50 7.45 -27.37
C GLY A 133 7.16 6.19 -26.83
N ALA A 134 6.90 5.05 -27.48
CA ALA A 134 7.59 3.80 -27.18
C ALA A 134 9.08 3.89 -27.58
N GLN A 135 9.88 2.85 -27.24
CA GLN A 135 11.35 2.89 -27.32
C GLN A 135 11.96 3.28 -28.69
N TYR A 136 11.24 3.10 -29.81
CA TYR A 136 11.68 3.47 -31.16
C TYR A 136 10.79 4.54 -31.80
N ASN A 137 10.04 5.30 -31.00
CA ASN A 137 9.34 6.49 -31.48
C ASN A 137 10.36 7.65 -31.63
N PRO A 138 10.50 8.25 -32.83
CA PRO A 138 11.48 9.32 -33.05
C PRO A 138 10.95 10.71 -32.70
N TYR A 139 9.66 10.86 -32.37
CA TYR A 139 8.98 12.15 -32.23
C TYR A 139 8.63 12.50 -30.78
N LEU A 140 8.34 11.49 -29.96
CA LEU A 140 7.94 11.67 -28.57
C LEU A 140 8.96 11.03 -27.64
N GLY A 141 9.11 11.60 -26.45
CA GLY A 141 10.01 11.04 -25.45
C GLY A 141 9.43 9.80 -24.76
N PHE A 142 10.32 9.03 -24.15
CA PHE A 142 10.11 7.66 -23.68
C PHE A 142 9.90 7.56 -22.17
N PHE A 143 10.50 8.50 -21.41
CA PHE A 143 10.60 8.47 -19.96
C PHE A 143 9.95 9.70 -19.36
N PHE A 144 9.02 9.53 -18.42
CA PHE A 144 8.44 10.60 -17.61
C PHE A 144 9.17 10.66 -16.26
N SER A 145 9.80 11.80 -15.99
CA SER A 145 10.58 12.08 -14.78
C SER A 145 9.67 12.49 -13.62
N PHE A 146 9.83 11.85 -12.46
CA PHE A 146 9.15 12.28 -11.24
C PHE A 146 9.74 13.53 -10.61
N GLU A 147 11.00 13.87 -10.93
CA GLU A 147 11.69 15.02 -10.34
C GLU A 147 11.18 16.36 -10.90
N ASP A 148 11.00 16.44 -12.22
CA ASP A 148 10.65 17.69 -12.90
C ASP A 148 9.45 17.56 -13.85
N GLN A 149 8.76 16.42 -13.82
CA GLN A 149 7.50 16.15 -14.53
C GLN A 149 7.59 16.39 -16.04
N LYS A 150 8.79 16.18 -16.61
CA LYS A 150 9.06 16.26 -18.05
C LYS A 150 9.23 14.88 -18.67
N VAL A 151 9.06 14.86 -19.98
CA VAL A 151 9.30 13.69 -20.82
C VAL A 151 10.64 13.81 -21.52
N TYR A 152 11.42 12.74 -21.47
CA TYR A 152 12.76 12.63 -22.04
C TYR A 152 12.83 11.50 -23.06
N SER A 153 13.58 11.69 -24.13
CA SER A 153 13.92 10.63 -25.08
C SER A 153 14.74 9.52 -24.41
N VAL A 154 14.84 8.36 -25.07
CA VAL A 154 15.72 7.26 -24.63
C VAL A 154 17.15 7.77 -24.43
N SER A 155 17.67 8.55 -25.39
CA SER A 155 19.04 9.05 -25.37
C SER A 155 19.33 10.03 -24.23
N GLU A 156 18.32 10.79 -23.79
CA GLU A 156 18.43 11.71 -22.67
C GLU A 156 18.35 10.95 -21.34
N MET A 157 17.39 10.04 -21.20
CA MET A 157 17.24 9.19 -20.02
C MET A 157 18.51 8.36 -19.76
N MET A 158 19.13 7.79 -20.79
CA MET A 158 20.35 6.98 -20.64
C MET A 158 21.55 7.76 -20.11
N LYS A 159 21.53 9.09 -20.18
CA LYS A 159 22.58 9.96 -19.63
C LYS A 159 22.32 10.36 -18.18
N MET A 160 21.12 10.07 -17.66
CA MET A 160 20.76 10.39 -16.28
C MET A 160 21.42 9.40 -15.32
N PRO A 161 21.99 9.87 -14.19
CA PRO A 161 22.71 8.99 -13.27
C PRO A 161 21.79 7.99 -12.56
N ASN A 162 20.59 8.41 -12.15
CA ASN A 162 19.60 7.56 -11.49
C ASN A 162 18.18 8.07 -11.80
N PRO A 163 17.66 7.85 -13.02
CA PRO A 163 16.36 8.38 -13.41
C PRO A 163 15.25 7.78 -12.54
N ASP A 164 14.50 8.65 -11.85
CA ASP A 164 13.31 8.30 -11.08
C ASP A 164 12.04 8.72 -11.84
N GLY A 165 11.15 7.76 -12.10
CA GLY A 165 10.08 7.92 -13.06
C GLY A 165 9.63 6.61 -13.67
N PHE A 166 8.89 6.72 -14.77
CA PHE A 166 8.44 5.55 -15.53
C PHE A 166 8.63 5.73 -17.02
N CYS A 167 8.71 4.60 -17.72
CA CYS A 167 8.77 4.57 -19.18
C CYS A 167 7.46 4.08 -19.77
N PHE A 168 7.11 4.59 -20.95
CA PHE A 168 6.14 3.96 -21.83
C PHE A 168 6.88 3.07 -22.82
N GLY A 169 6.75 1.75 -22.65
CA GLY A 169 7.47 0.77 -23.45
C GLY A 169 6.55 -0.23 -24.15
N TYR A 170 7.09 -0.91 -25.15
CA TYR A 170 6.43 -2.03 -25.81
C TYR A 170 7.27 -3.29 -25.63
N ASN A 171 6.70 -4.30 -24.97
CA ASN A 171 7.33 -5.61 -24.84
C ASN A 171 7.33 -6.31 -26.21
N ILE A 172 8.51 -6.48 -26.80
CA ILE A 172 8.67 -6.99 -28.18
C ILE A 172 8.18 -8.43 -28.28
N ASN A 173 8.46 -9.25 -27.27
CA ASN A 173 8.14 -10.68 -27.29
C ASN A 173 6.64 -10.92 -27.06
N LYS A 174 6.05 -10.24 -26.07
CA LYS A 174 4.63 -10.40 -25.71
C LYS A 174 3.70 -9.58 -26.57
N LYS A 175 4.22 -8.64 -27.37
CA LYS A 175 3.48 -7.72 -28.21
C LYS A 175 2.49 -6.85 -27.43
N GLN A 176 2.95 -6.28 -26.33
CA GLN A 176 2.10 -5.56 -25.38
C GLN A 176 2.68 -4.18 -25.03
N PRO A 177 1.86 -3.11 -25.05
CA PRO A 177 2.23 -1.82 -24.49
C PRO A 177 2.19 -1.88 -22.97
N MET A 178 3.10 -1.16 -22.32
CA MET A 178 3.25 -1.21 -20.87
C MET A 178 3.83 0.07 -20.29
N PHE A 179 3.45 0.36 -19.05
CA PHE A 179 4.30 1.15 -18.17
C PHE A 179 5.33 0.22 -17.55
N VAL A 180 6.56 0.69 -17.48
CA VAL A 180 7.69 -0.10 -17.02
C VAL A 180 8.65 0.77 -16.21
N SER A 181 9.08 0.23 -15.08
CA SER A 181 10.12 0.79 -14.24
C SER A 181 11.46 0.81 -15.01
N PRO A 182 12.30 1.84 -14.84
CA PRO A 182 13.66 1.84 -15.39
C PRO A 182 14.46 0.56 -15.06
N THR A 183 14.26 -0.03 -13.89
CA THR A 183 14.90 -1.28 -13.46
C THR A 183 14.49 -2.53 -14.25
N GLU A 184 13.33 -2.51 -14.92
CA GLU A 184 12.75 -3.68 -15.59
C GLU A 184 12.81 -3.63 -17.12
N LEU A 185 13.41 -2.59 -17.68
CA LEU A 185 13.47 -2.40 -19.13
C LEU A 185 14.10 -3.58 -19.88
N ILE A 186 15.20 -4.13 -19.36
CA ILE A 186 15.86 -5.33 -19.93
C ILE A 186 14.97 -6.56 -19.84
N ASN A 187 14.43 -6.84 -18.65
CA ASN A 187 13.66 -8.07 -18.41
C ASN A 187 12.32 -8.07 -19.17
N GLN A 188 11.74 -6.89 -19.41
CA GLN A 188 10.56 -6.74 -20.25
C GLN A 188 10.90 -6.64 -21.75
N THR A 189 12.17 -6.80 -22.13
CA THR A 189 12.62 -6.75 -23.54
C THR A 189 12.18 -5.47 -24.26
N VAL A 190 12.21 -4.35 -23.53
CA VAL A 190 11.88 -3.01 -24.02
C VAL A 190 13.15 -2.31 -24.49
N LEU A 191 14.18 -2.27 -23.63
CA LEU A 191 15.54 -1.84 -23.96
C LEU A 191 16.52 -2.92 -23.51
N SER A 192 17.20 -3.55 -24.47
CA SER A 192 18.01 -4.76 -24.23
C SER A 192 19.32 -4.53 -23.48
N ASP A 193 19.76 -3.28 -23.38
CA ASP A 193 21.08 -2.88 -22.89
C ASP A 193 21.03 -1.85 -21.74
N TYR A 194 19.85 -1.59 -21.17
CA TYR A 194 19.66 -0.58 -20.12
C TYR A 194 19.00 -1.14 -18.85
N LYS A 195 19.71 -1.07 -17.73
CA LYS A 195 19.18 -1.36 -16.39
C LYS A 195 19.22 -0.10 -15.52
N GLY A 196 18.05 0.45 -15.20
CA GLY A 196 17.94 1.51 -14.19
C GLY A 196 18.14 0.96 -12.77
N ASN A 197 18.31 1.87 -11.82
CA ASN A 197 18.48 1.54 -10.39
C ASN A 197 17.26 1.90 -9.53
N ARG A 198 16.31 2.67 -10.07
CA ARG A 198 15.10 3.12 -9.36
C ARG A 198 13.89 2.29 -9.77
N ILE A 199 13.08 1.97 -8.77
CA ILE A 199 11.85 1.22 -8.95
C ILE A 199 10.67 2.19 -8.98
N ALA A 200 9.91 2.16 -10.08
CA ALA A 200 8.53 2.59 -10.11
C ALA A 200 7.61 1.38 -10.08
N SER A 201 6.58 1.46 -9.26
CA SER A 201 5.59 0.39 -9.10
C SER A 201 4.28 0.82 -9.73
N PHE A 202 3.57 -0.11 -10.34
CA PHE A 202 2.31 0.14 -11.05
C PHE A 202 1.29 -0.90 -10.70
N VAL A 203 0.03 -0.48 -10.76
CA VAL A 203 -1.10 -1.38 -10.63
C VAL A 203 -2.35 -0.82 -11.29
N GLY A 204 -3.11 -1.68 -11.96
CA GLY A 204 -4.36 -1.29 -12.61
C GLY A 204 -5.46 -1.02 -11.60
N VAL A 205 -6.12 0.14 -11.73
CA VAL A 205 -7.27 0.52 -10.90
C VAL A 205 -8.54 0.12 -11.62
N VAL A 206 -9.19 -0.95 -11.15
CA VAL A 206 -10.42 -1.48 -11.77
C VAL A 206 -11.64 -0.83 -11.16
N ALA A 207 -11.70 -0.79 -9.83
CA ALA A 207 -12.82 -0.28 -9.06
C ALA A 207 -12.35 0.34 -7.74
N VAL A 208 -13.16 1.25 -7.22
CA VAL A 208 -13.05 1.89 -5.91
C VAL A 208 -14.38 1.65 -5.20
N ASP A 209 -14.34 1.10 -3.99
CA ASP A 209 -15.54 0.81 -3.19
C ASP A 209 -16.61 0.00 -3.95
N GLY A 210 -16.15 -0.95 -4.79
CA GLY A 210 -17.03 -1.78 -5.61
C GLY A 210 -17.62 -1.09 -6.85
N VAL A 211 -17.26 0.17 -7.11
CA VAL A 211 -17.68 0.95 -8.29
C VAL A 211 -16.55 1.04 -9.29
N ASN A 212 -16.83 0.78 -10.57
CA ASN A 212 -15.85 0.85 -11.64
C ASN A 212 -15.16 2.23 -11.66
N PHE A 213 -13.84 2.22 -11.80
CA PHE A 213 -13.06 3.44 -11.97
C PHE A 213 -13.25 3.98 -13.40
N THR A 214 -13.71 5.22 -13.52
CA THR A 214 -14.00 5.87 -14.81
C THR A 214 -13.18 7.13 -15.00
N LYS A 215 -13.19 7.68 -16.23
CA LYS A 215 -12.62 9.00 -16.50
C LYS A 215 -13.25 10.09 -15.61
N GLU A 216 -14.55 10.02 -15.37
CA GLU A 216 -15.24 10.99 -14.52
C GLU A 216 -14.75 10.93 -13.07
N VAL A 217 -14.55 9.72 -12.52
CA VAL A 217 -13.92 9.54 -11.19
C VAL A 217 -12.54 10.18 -11.18
N PHE A 218 -11.71 9.87 -12.19
CA PHE A 218 -10.38 10.47 -12.33
C PHE A 218 -10.45 12.01 -12.38
N ASP A 219 -11.28 12.57 -13.26
CA ASP A 219 -11.40 14.02 -13.46
C ASP A 219 -11.84 14.73 -12.17
N ASN A 220 -12.72 14.10 -11.39
CA ASN A 220 -13.27 14.65 -10.15
C ASN A 220 -12.33 14.55 -8.93
N MET A 221 -11.21 13.81 -9.00
CA MET A 221 -10.22 13.79 -7.93
C MET A 221 -9.63 15.19 -7.69
N LYS A 222 -9.67 15.69 -6.45
CA LYS A 222 -9.15 17.03 -6.10
C LYS A 222 -7.92 17.00 -5.19
N ASN A 223 -7.71 15.87 -4.53
CA ASN A 223 -6.64 15.63 -3.56
C ASN A 223 -6.19 14.17 -3.64
N ASP A 224 -5.28 13.79 -2.76
CA ASP A 224 -4.65 12.48 -2.74
C ASP A 224 -5.41 11.41 -1.93
N ALA A 225 -6.58 11.71 -1.34
CA ALA A 225 -7.30 10.77 -0.48
C ALA A 225 -7.51 9.41 -1.17
N LEU A 226 -8.02 9.45 -2.40
CA LEU A 226 -8.31 8.26 -3.17
C LEU A 226 -7.04 7.43 -3.43
N MET A 227 -5.94 8.07 -3.87
CA MET A 227 -4.70 7.35 -4.20
C MET A 227 -3.97 6.82 -2.95
N CYS A 228 -4.12 7.48 -1.80
CA CYS A 228 -3.57 7.01 -0.54
C CYS A 228 -4.35 5.82 0.02
N ASN A 229 -5.67 5.82 -0.14
CA ASN A 229 -6.56 4.78 0.36
C ASN A 229 -6.67 3.55 -0.55
N LEU A 230 -6.23 3.65 -1.81
CA LEU A 230 -6.01 2.49 -2.69
C LEU A 230 -4.85 1.66 -2.10
N ASN A 231 -5.20 0.71 -1.22
CA ASN A 231 -4.27 -0.05 -0.40
C ASN A 231 -3.29 -0.92 -1.25
N PRO A 232 -1.99 -0.94 -0.93
CA PRO A 232 -0.99 -1.80 -1.59
C PRO A 232 -1.22 -3.32 -1.53
N ILE A 233 -2.02 -3.85 -0.58
CA ILE A 233 -2.24 -5.32 -0.45
C ILE A 233 -3.14 -5.89 -1.55
N GLU A 234 -4.12 -5.12 -2.02
CA GLU A 234 -5.01 -5.55 -3.12
C GLU A 234 -4.40 -5.31 -4.50
N TYR A 235 -3.30 -4.56 -4.52
CA TYR A 235 -2.74 -3.96 -5.73
C TYR A 235 -1.21 -4.06 -5.71
N GLY A 236 -0.72 -5.31 -5.67
CA GLY A 236 0.70 -5.65 -5.46
C GLY A 236 1.70 -4.80 -6.25
N THR A 237 2.88 -4.61 -5.66
CA THR A 237 3.99 -3.87 -6.25
C THR A 237 4.48 -4.55 -7.53
N PHE A 238 4.00 -4.11 -8.70
CA PHE A 238 4.51 -4.59 -9.99
C PHE A 238 5.40 -3.53 -10.63
N THR A 239 6.62 -3.91 -10.97
CA THR A 239 7.59 -3.04 -11.65
C THR A 239 7.28 -2.80 -13.13
N ASN A 240 6.17 -3.37 -13.63
CA ASN A 240 5.59 -3.13 -14.95
C ASN A 240 4.09 -3.47 -14.93
N VAL A 241 3.33 -2.89 -15.85
CA VAL A 241 1.91 -3.23 -16.06
C VAL A 241 1.55 -3.09 -17.53
N VAL A 242 0.73 -4.02 -18.05
CA VAL A 242 0.17 -3.92 -19.40
C VAL A 242 -0.92 -2.85 -19.41
N ILE A 243 -0.86 -1.96 -20.39
CA ILE A 243 -1.76 -0.81 -20.45
C ILE A 243 -2.79 -0.91 -21.57
N SER A 244 -3.95 -0.29 -21.35
CA SER A 244 -5.04 -0.19 -22.32
C SER A 244 -5.65 1.20 -22.28
N GLU A 245 -6.17 1.66 -23.42
CA GLU A 245 -6.94 2.89 -23.52
C GLU A 245 -8.17 2.89 -22.59
N GLY A 246 -8.47 4.03 -21.99
CA GLY A 246 -9.61 4.21 -21.08
C GLY A 246 -9.43 3.55 -19.70
N LYS A 247 -8.22 3.10 -19.36
CA LYS A 247 -7.89 2.50 -18.07
C LYS A 247 -7.00 3.40 -17.22
N ALA A 248 -7.09 3.18 -15.90
CA ALA A 248 -6.32 3.91 -14.91
C ALA A 248 -5.32 3.01 -14.20
N TYR A 249 -4.18 3.59 -13.81
CA TYR A 249 -3.08 2.90 -13.17
C TYR A 249 -2.55 3.75 -12.02
N LEU A 250 -2.54 3.20 -10.81
CA LEU A 250 -1.84 3.79 -9.69
C LEU A 250 -0.34 3.52 -9.90
N PHE A 251 0.49 4.51 -9.59
CA PHE A 251 1.93 4.35 -9.54
C PHE A 251 2.51 4.95 -8.27
N LYS A 252 3.67 4.44 -7.87
CA LYS A 252 4.48 4.99 -6.79
C LYS A 252 5.97 4.79 -7.03
N ASN A 253 6.79 5.64 -6.43
CA ASN A 253 8.23 5.44 -6.38
C ASN A 253 8.60 4.40 -5.28
N GLU A 254 9.88 4.06 -5.23
CA GLU A 254 10.42 2.96 -4.41
C GLU A 254 10.22 3.18 -2.89
N ASP A 255 10.45 4.40 -2.41
CA ASP A 255 10.34 4.78 -1.00
C ASP A 255 8.95 5.28 -0.61
N ASP A 256 8.00 5.24 -1.55
CA ASP A 256 6.62 5.65 -1.36
C ASP A 256 6.44 7.15 -1.04
N SER A 257 7.48 7.97 -1.28
CA SER A 257 7.42 9.42 -1.07
C SER A 257 6.59 10.13 -2.14
N LEU A 258 6.36 9.50 -3.28
CA LEU A 258 5.57 10.02 -4.39
C LEU A 258 4.64 8.95 -4.93
N ARG A 259 3.36 9.30 -5.02
CA ARG A 259 2.32 8.49 -5.66
C ARG A 259 1.53 9.31 -6.68
N GLY A 260 0.91 8.61 -7.60
CA GLY A 260 -0.06 9.20 -8.51
C GLY A 260 -0.92 8.19 -9.22
N ILE A 261 -1.90 8.67 -9.97
CA ILE A 261 -2.76 7.89 -10.85
C ILE A 261 -2.59 8.41 -12.27
N ILE A 262 -2.44 7.49 -13.22
CA ILE A 262 -2.37 7.75 -14.66
C ILE A 262 -3.69 7.27 -15.27
N PHE A 263 -4.33 8.11 -16.09
CA PHE A 263 -5.42 7.72 -16.96
C PHE A 263 -4.94 7.71 -18.42
N VAL A 264 -5.08 6.57 -19.09
CA VAL A 264 -4.68 6.39 -20.50
C VAL A 264 -5.79 6.93 -21.40
N GLN A 265 -5.57 8.11 -21.98
CA GLN A 265 -6.57 8.80 -22.82
C GLN A 265 -6.63 8.22 -24.22
N SER A 266 -5.48 7.92 -24.82
CA SER A 266 -5.40 7.26 -26.13
C SER A 266 -4.13 6.42 -26.22
N LEU A 267 -4.18 5.32 -26.95
CA LEU A 267 -3.05 4.40 -27.09
C LEU A 267 -2.88 3.89 -28.53
N GLU A 268 -1.71 4.16 -29.10
CA GLU A 268 -1.23 3.53 -30.32
C GLU A 268 -0.11 2.55 -29.97
N SER A 269 -0.33 1.26 -30.22
CA SER A 269 0.59 0.18 -29.82
C SER A 269 1.72 -0.03 -30.82
N GLY A 270 2.81 -0.67 -30.37
CA GLY A 270 3.97 -1.02 -31.18
C GLY A 270 5.26 -0.37 -30.69
N VAL A 271 6.39 -0.78 -31.24
CA VAL A 271 7.72 -0.29 -30.84
C VAL A 271 7.95 1.20 -31.14
N SER A 272 7.20 1.76 -32.10
CA SER A 272 7.14 3.20 -32.41
C SER A 272 5.80 3.82 -32.00
N GLY A 273 5.04 3.12 -31.16
CA GLY A 273 3.73 3.56 -30.68
C GLY A 273 3.81 4.83 -29.83
N GLN A 274 2.64 5.31 -29.42
CA GLN A 274 2.50 6.54 -28.65
C GLN A 274 1.30 6.44 -27.70
N VAL A 275 1.36 7.20 -26.62
CA VAL A 275 0.31 7.25 -25.61
C VAL A 275 0.07 8.69 -25.16
N GLN A 276 -1.21 9.02 -24.95
CA GLN A 276 -1.64 10.28 -24.33
C GLN A 276 -2.16 9.96 -22.93
N LEU A 277 -1.64 10.68 -21.94
CA LEU A 277 -1.87 10.43 -20.53
C LEU A 277 -2.38 11.69 -19.84
N ALA A 278 -3.37 11.51 -18.98
CA ALA A 278 -3.63 12.45 -17.89
C ALA A 278 -3.05 11.85 -16.61
N ILE A 279 -2.22 12.61 -15.90
CA ILE A 279 -1.57 12.17 -14.66
C ILE A 279 -2.02 13.08 -13.53
N LYS A 280 -2.42 12.49 -12.41
CA LYS A 280 -2.65 13.18 -11.13
C LYS A 280 -1.67 12.63 -10.11
N MET A 281 -0.86 13.49 -9.50
CA MET A 281 0.18 13.06 -8.56
C MET A 281 0.21 13.94 -7.33
N GLN A 282 0.63 13.37 -6.21
CA GLN A 282 0.89 14.12 -5.00
C GLN A 282 1.89 15.24 -5.29
N LYS A 283 1.59 16.43 -4.79
CA LYS A 283 2.55 17.53 -4.86
C LYS A 283 3.74 17.22 -3.95
N VAL A 284 4.93 17.14 -4.52
CA VAL A 284 6.17 17.06 -3.75
C VAL A 284 6.57 18.48 -3.40
N ASN A 285 6.65 18.79 -2.10
CA ASN A 285 7.16 20.08 -1.61
C ASN A 285 8.68 20.03 -1.48
#